data_AF-A0A358D1V5-F1
#
_entry.id   AF-A0A358D1V5-F1
#
_cell.length_a   1.000
_cell.length_b   1.000
_cell.length_c   1.000
_cell.angle_alpha   90.00
_cell.angle_beta   90.00
_cell.angle_gamma   90.00
#
_symmetry.space_group_name_H-M   'P 1'
#
loop_
_entity.id
_entity.type
_entity.pdbx_description
1 polymer ?
#
loop_
_entity_poly.entity_id
_entity_poly.type
_entity_poly.pdbx_seq_one_letter_code
_entity_poly.pdbx_strand_id
1 'polypeptide(L)' 'SQFFICIDDCQPKLAPAYNLFGYVSSGMDVALTIAVGDVMDSVEIEEITAG' A
#
# COMPACT_ATOMS: atom_id res chain seq x y z
N SER A 1 -2.21 14.63 3.61
CA SER A 1 -1.49 13.65 2.77
C SER A 1 -2.41 12.45 2.57
N GLN A 2 -2.47 11.88 1.37
CA GLN A 2 -3.31 10.73 1.04
C GLN A 2 -2.50 9.78 0.14
N PHE A 3 -2.70 8.47 0.28
CA PHE A 3 -2.09 7.46 -0.56
C PHE A 3 -3.08 6.32 -0.82
N PHE A 4 -2.73 5.42 -1.74
CA PHE A 4 -3.54 4.27 -2.12
C PHE A 4 -2.73 2.99 -1.99
N ILE A 5 -3.40 1.91 -1.59
CA ILE A 5 -2.91 0.54 -1.70
C ILE A 5 -3.72 -0.10 -2.82
N CYS A 6 -3.07 -0.60 -3.88
CA CYS A 6 -3.81 -1.41 -4.84
C CYS A 6 -4.08 -2.78 -4.21
N ILE A 7 -5.36 -3.15 -4.14
CA ILE A 7 -5.89 -4.40 -3.56
C ILE A 7 -6.06 -5.51 -4.61
N ASP A 8 -5.57 -5.30 -5.82
CA ASP A 8 -5.54 -6.27 -6.92
C ASP A 8 -4.13 -6.26 -7.53
N ASP A 9 -3.79 -7.21 -8.39
CA ASP A 9 -2.52 -7.16 -9.11
C ASP A 9 -2.57 -6.09 -10.21
N CYS A 10 -2.36 -4.84 -9.79
CA CYS A 10 -2.30 -3.67 -10.65
C CYS A 10 -0.89 -3.42 -11.22
N GLN A 11 0.14 -4.24 -10.92
CA GLN A 11 1.52 -3.96 -11.38
C GLN A 11 1.61 -3.65 -12.88
N PRO A 12 0.88 -4.32 -13.79
CA PRO A 12 0.88 -3.96 -15.22
C PRO A 12 -0.12 -2.87 -15.61
N LYS A 13 -1.03 -2.45 -14.71
CA LYS A 13 -2.16 -1.54 -14.97
C LYS A 13 -2.01 -0.15 -14.34
N LEU A 14 -1.04 0.06 -13.46
CA LEU A 14 -0.70 1.38 -12.91
C LEU A 14 -0.03 2.22 -13.99
N ALA A 15 -0.88 2.81 -14.85
CA ALA A 15 -0.52 3.82 -15.83
C ALA A 15 0.26 4.98 -15.18
N PRO A 16 1.04 5.76 -15.96
CA PRO A 16 1.90 6.86 -15.49
C PRO A 16 1.21 8.04 -14.76
N ALA A 17 -0.07 7.89 -14.39
CA ALA A 17 -0.84 8.87 -13.63
C ALA A 17 -0.59 8.80 -12.11
N TYR A 18 0.12 7.79 -11.60
CA TYR A 18 0.40 7.62 -10.17
C TYR A 18 1.91 7.54 -9.90
N ASN A 19 2.36 8.29 -8.90
CA ASN A 19 3.73 8.16 -8.38
C ASN A 19 3.80 6.91 -7.49
N LEU A 20 4.14 5.77 -8.08
CA LEU A 20 4.36 4.52 -7.36
C LEU A 20 5.64 4.64 -6.51
N PHE A 21 5.49 4.66 -5.18
CA PHE A 21 6.61 4.83 -4.24
C PHE A 21 6.88 3.60 -3.35
N GLY A 22 6.08 2.53 -3.47
CA GLY A 22 6.23 1.32 -2.68
C GLY A 22 5.25 0.21 -3.06
N TYR A 23 5.40 -0.96 -2.46
CA TYR A 23 4.50 -2.11 -2.60
C TYR A 23 4.31 -2.82 -1.26
N VAL A 24 3.17 -3.47 -1.07
CA VAL A 24 2.88 -4.26 0.15
C VAL A 24 3.66 -5.57 0.07
N SER A 25 4.62 -5.76 0.97
CA SER A 25 5.43 -6.98 1.05
C SER A 25 4.78 -8.09 1.90
N SER A 26 3.88 -7.73 2.82
CA SER A 26 3.12 -8.64 3.69
C SER A 26 1.81 -8.00 4.15
N GLY A 27 0.80 -8.80 4.51
CA GLY A 27 -0.48 -8.28 5.00
C GLY A 27 -1.46 -7.78 3.93
N MET A 28 -1.32 -8.22 2.68
CA MET A 28 -2.25 -7.84 1.60
C MET A 28 -3.69 -8.34 1.84
N ASP A 29 -3.84 -9.44 2.58
CA ASP A 29 -5.13 -9.94 3.06
C ASP A 29 -5.87 -8.93 3.94
N VAL A 30 -5.15 -8.17 4.77
CA VAL A 30 -5.75 -7.09 5.57
C VAL A 30 -6.30 -6.00 4.64
N ALA A 31 -5.51 -5.58 3.64
CA ALA A 31 -5.92 -4.56 2.67
C ALA A 31 -7.18 -4.96 1.87
N LEU A 32 -7.33 -6.25 1.57
CA LEU A 32 -8.53 -6.82 0.92
C LEU A 32 -9.78 -6.79 1.80
N THR A 33 -9.62 -6.75 3.12
CA THR A 33 -10.73 -6.77 4.10
C THR A 33 -11.13 -5.39 4.64
N ILE A 34 -10.43 -4.33 4.25
CA ILE A 34 -10.69 -2.97 4.75
C ILE A 34 -12.15 -2.58 4.47
N ALA A 35 -12.82 -2.09 5.51
CA ALA A 35 -14.21 -1.66 5.49
C ALA A 35 -14.37 -0.20 5.91
N VAL A 36 -15.56 0.35 5.63
CA VAL A 36 -15.91 1.70 6.07
C VAL A 36 -15.94 1.74 7.60
N GLY A 37 -15.09 2.58 8.18
CA GLY A 37 -14.94 2.73 9.63
C GLY A 37 -13.57 2.30 10.15
N ASP A 38 -12.78 1.59 9.34
CA ASP A 38 -11.41 1.26 9.69
C ASP A 38 -10.54 2.51 9.76
N VAL A 39 -9.68 2.56 10.78
CA VAL A 39 -8.77 3.68 11.04
C VAL A 39 -7.35 3.15 11.12
N MET A 40 -6.40 3.88 10.53
CA MET A 40 -4.97 3.61 10.75
C MET A 40 -4.57 4.19 12.11
N ASP A 41 -4.29 3.33 13.08
CA ASP A 41 -3.92 3.75 14.44
C ASP A 41 -2.47 4.27 14.54
N SER A 42 -1.54 3.63 13.81
CA SER A 42 -0.12 4.02 13.75
C SER A 42 0.46 3.76 12.37
N VAL A 43 1.43 4.58 11.98
CA VAL A 43 2.25 4.39 10.77
C VAL A 43 3.70 4.68 11.13
N GLU A 44 4.55 3.66 11.00
CA GLU A 44 5.98 3.73 11.30
C GLU A 44 6.80 3.54 10.01
N ILE A 45 7.91 4.26 9.90
CA ILE A 45 8.81 4.22 8.74
C ILE A 45 10.18 3.78 9.22
N GLU A 46 10.69 2.69 8.66
CA GLU A 46 12.02 2.15 8.94
C GLU A 46 12.88 2.19 7.68
N GLU A 47 14.16 2.56 7.84
CA GLU A 47 15.12 2.46 6.73
C GLU A 47 15.56 1.00 6.58
N ILE A 48 15.29 0.42 5.41
CA ILE A 48 15.76 -0.92 5.07
C ILE A 48 17.08 -0.77 4.32
N THR A 49 18.16 -1.35 4.86
CA THR A 49 19.41 -1.45 4.12
C THR A 49 19.19 -2.43 2.97
N ALA A 50 19.28 -1.97 1.72
CA ALA A 50 19.25 -2.86 0.57
C ALA A 50 20.46 -3.81 0.66
N GLY A 51 20.17 -5.11 0.80
CA GLY A 51 21.18 -6.18 0.87
C GLY A 51 21.79 -6.50 -0.49
#